data_AF-A0A3B9SFG5-F1
#
_entry.id   AF-A0A3B9SFG5-F1
#
_cell.length_a   1.000
_cell.length_b   1.000
_cell.length_c   1.000
_cell.angle_alpha   90.00
_cell.angle_beta   90.00
_cell.angle_gamma   90.00
#
_symmetry.space_group_name_H-M   'P 1'
#
loop_
_entity.id
_entity.type
_entity.pdbx_description
1 polymer ?
#
loop_
_entity_poly.entity_id
_entity_poly.type
_entity_poly.pdbx_seq_one_letter_code
_entity_poly.pdbx_strand_id
1 'polypeptide(L)'
;MDTEKKQTEVIIGGRSYKLGGGDSEHIKEVASYVDKKLRELNRLSSSDISSSPSFPIILALNISDDLFKAKEELEKVNKTDAENVQQSVGDENDEKMIKDLLSDIEAKDKEIAELRYKISSAEDEKNKLSEVLDTQKAQFQKQTEEYNSSVSSLNDKLANAEKRIQEKSQYIATVLEKVDRKNKEINNLSNKLSEKNNLLNELNEKSAEKNIKLNTVNKERDELAVKLKNANAELKNKDSEIKKIKKSCEDEIRQAKAGSTGAIEMLSKQLKKTASELDIMTADYNTLKEEFRSFQSTETDTQLQQEFSKIRTENIDLRRQVNKLKEELSSIEGSLN
;
A
#
# COMPACT_ATOMS: atom_id res chain seq x y z
N MET A 1 99.65 126.09 23.97
CA MET A 1 100.01 126.06 22.54
C MET A 1 99.13 125.05 21.87
N ASP A 2 98.35 125.31 20.84
CA ASP A 2 97.74 126.53 20.30
C ASP A 2 96.52 125.95 19.57
N THR A 3 95.30 126.41 19.84
CA THR A 3 94.16 126.00 19.00
C THR A 3 94.47 126.52 17.61
N GLU A 4 94.88 125.64 16.70
CA GLU A 4 95.05 125.96 15.29
C GLU A 4 93.76 126.64 14.84
N LYS A 5 93.84 127.97 14.65
CA LYS A 5 92.73 128.74 14.10
C LYS A 5 92.52 128.17 12.71
N LYS A 6 91.56 127.26 12.55
CA LYS A 6 91.15 126.72 11.25
C LYS A 6 90.70 127.91 10.40
N GLN A 7 91.60 128.36 9.53
CA GLN A 7 91.35 129.43 8.60
C GLN A 7 90.84 128.81 7.32
N THR A 8 89.65 129.23 6.91
CA THR A 8 89.10 128.86 5.61
C THR A 8 89.40 130.00 4.65
N GLU A 9 90.06 129.67 3.55
CA GLU A 9 90.30 130.63 2.47
C GLU A 9 89.06 130.70 1.58
N VAL A 10 88.53 131.91 1.42
CA VAL A 10 87.33 132.20 0.63
C VAL A 10 87.57 133.42 -0.24
N ILE A 11 86.93 133.45 -1.41
CA ILE A 11 87.03 134.58 -2.35
C ILE A 11 85.73 135.38 -2.26
N ILE A 12 85.84 136.66 -1.94
CA ILE A 12 84.70 137.58 -1.85
C ILE A 12 85.09 138.86 -2.60
N GLY A 13 84.29 139.28 -3.59
CA GLY A 13 84.54 140.48 -4.37
C GLY A 13 85.83 140.47 -5.17
N GLY A 14 86.27 139.28 -5.60
CA GLY A 14 87.51 139.09 -6.36
C GLY A 14 88.79 139.16 -5.52
N ARG A 15 88.69 139.24 -4.18
CA ARG A 15 89.84 139.17 -3.26
C ARG A 15 89.76 137.92 -2.39
N SER A 16 90.92 137.32 -2.13
CA SER A 16 91.03 136.17 -1.22
C SER A 16 91.13 136.65 0.22
N TYR A 17 90.29 136.07 1.09
CA TYR A 17 90.26 136.32 2.52
C TYR A 17 90.42 135.01 3.28
N LYS A 18 91.28 135.03 4.31
CA LYS A 18 91.39 133.92 5.27
C LYS A 18 90.54 134.24 6.49
N LEU A 19 89.37 133.64 6.57
CA LEU A 19 88.42 133.85 7.66
C LEU A 19 88.56 132.73 8.69
N GLY A 20 88.52 133.08 9.97
CA GLY A 20 88.54 132.13 11.08
C GLY A 20 87.25 132.21 11.88
N GLY A 21 86.68 131.05 12.21
CA GLY A 21 85.52 130.92 13.10
C GLY A 21 84.30 130.31 12.39
N GLY A 22 83.83 129.16 12.90
CA GLY A 22 82.70 128.39 12.37
C GLY A 22 83.12 127.15 11.58
N ASP A 23 82.14 126.33 11.19
CA ASP A 23 82.37 125.18 10.32
C ASP A 23 82.80 125.64 8.92
N SER A 24 83.82 124.99 8.36
CA SER A 24 84.42 125.39 7.08
C SER A 24 83.39 125.42 5.93
N GLU A 25 82.39 124.54 5.98
CA GLU A 25 81.32 124.46 4.99
C GLU A 25 80.35 125.65 5.09
N HIS A 26 79.90 125.96 6.30
CA HIS A 26 79.03 127.12 6.55
C HIS A 26 79.73 128.44 6.19
N ILE A 27 81.03 128.60 6.51
CA ILE A 27 81.80 129.80 6.14
C ILE A 27 81.89 129.95 4.61
N LYS A 28 82.11 128.85 3.87
CA LYS A 28 82.16 128.89 2.40
C LYS A 28 80.81 129.25 1.81
N GLU A 29 79.73 128.76 2.38
CA GLU A 29 78.38 129.04 1.92
C GLU A 29 77.98 130.50 2.18
N VAL A 30 78.25 131.01 3.40
CA VAL A 30 78.06 132.43 3.74
C VAL A 30 78.93 133.31 2.87
N ALA A 31 80.21 132.96 2.64
CA ALA A 31 81.10 133.72 1.77
C ALA A 31 80.61 133.75 0.31
N SER A 32 80.15 132.61 -0.21
CA SER A 32 79.55 132.51 -1.55
C SER A 32 78.27 133.34 -1.66
N TYR A 33 77.44 133.35 -0.62
CA TYR A 33 76.23 134.16 -0.57
C TYR A 33 76.52 135.66 -0.52
N VAL A 34 77.46 136.10 0.34
CA VAL A 34 77.92 137.49 0.39
C VAL A 34 78.52 137.92 -0.94
N ASP A 35 79.34 137.08 -1.57
CA ASP A 35 79.93 137.35 -2.88
C ASP A 35 78.86 137.45 -4.00
N LYS A 36 77.84 136.59 -3.97
CA LYS A 36 76.69 136.68 -4.87
C LYS A 36 75.95 138.01 -4.69
N LYS A 37 75.64 138.40 -3.45
CA LYS A 37 74.97 139.68 -3.13
C LYS A 37 75.81 140.89 -3.55
N LEU A 38 77.13 140.81 -3.35
CA LEU A 38 78.08 141.82 -3.80
C LEU A 38 78.07 141.97 -5.33
N ARG A 39 78.04 140.85 -6.07
CA ARG A 39 77.95 140.83 -7.55
C ARG A 39 76.60 141.37 -8.04
N GLU A 40 75.51 141.03 -7.38
CA GLU A 40 74.17 141.55 -7.71
C GLU A 40 74.10 143.07 -7.51
N LEU A 41 74.63 143.58 -6.39
CA LEU A 41 74.65 145.01 -6.11
C LEU A 41 75.51 145.80 -7.12
N ASN A 42 76.65 145.23 -7.53
CA ASN A 42 77.49 145.79 -8.59
C ASN A 42 76.82 145.75 -9.98
N ARG A 43 75.94 144.77 -10.24
CA ARG A 43 75.21 144.66 -11.52
C ARG A 43 74.06 145.66 -11.65
N LEU A 44 73.39 145.97 -10.55
CA LEU A 44 72.25 146.90 -10.56
C LEU A 44 72.67 148.38 -10.59
N SER A 45 73.96 148.70 -10.40
CA SER A 45 74.46 150.07 -10.38
C SER A 45 75.29 150.39 -11.62
N SER A 46 74.83 151.36 -12.43
CA SER A 46 75.38 151.66 -13.76
C SER A 46 76.72 152.43 -13.79
N SER A 47 77.38 152.60 -12.65
CA SER A 47 78.66 153.32 -12.49
C SER A 47 79.28 152.91 -11.14
N ASP A 48 80.60 152.67 -11.06
CA ASP A 48 81.37 152.04 -9.95
C ASP A 48 80.99 152.45 -8.49
N ILE A 49 79.80 152.07 -8.02
CA ILE A 49 79.33 152.29 -6.63
C ILE A 49 80.19 151.50 -5.64
N SER A 50 80.93 150.49 -6.09
CA SER A 50 81.94 149.75 -5.31
C SER A 50 83.00 150.65 -4.64
N SER A 51 83.17 151.88 -5.10
CA SER A 51 84.06 152.89 -4.51
C SER A 51 83.35 153.91 -3.58
N SER A 52 82.02 153.84 -3.48
CA SER A 52 81.20 154.71 -2.62
C SER A 52 81.21 154.25 -1.16
N PRO A 53 81.36 155.17 -0.18
CA PRO A 53 81.30 154.84 1.25
C PRO A 53 79.98 154.16 1.67
N SER A 54 78.90 154.33 0.91
CA SER A 54 77.57 153.79 1.22
C SER A 54 77.39 152.31 0.83
N PHE A 55 78.31 151.75 0.03
CA PHE A 55 78.17 150.40 -0.53
C PHE A 55 78.15 149.28 0.53
N PRO A 56 79.05 149.25 1.53
CA PRO A 56 78.99 148.24 2.59
C PRO A 56 77.69 148.30 3.39
N ILE A 57 77.10 149.50 3.56
CA ILE A 57 75.85 149.71 4.29
C ILE A 57 74.67 149.11 3.51
N ILE A 58 74.59 149.35 2.20
CA ILE A 58 73.51 148.82 1.34
C ILE A 58 73.58 147.29 1.28
N LEU A 59 74.79 146.71 1.17
CA LEU A 59 74.98 145.26 1.20
C LEU A 59 74.52 144.64 2.53
N ALA A 60 74.92 145.23 3.65
CA ALA A 60 74.50 144.77 4.97
C ALA A 60 72.97 144.88 5.16
N LEU A 61 72.35 145.93 4.63
CA LEU A 61 70.89 146.12 4.69
C LEU A 61 70.15 145.04 3.91
N ASN A 62 70.64 144.70 2.70
CA ASN A 62 70.04 143.66 1.86
C ASN A 62 70.14 142.27 2.50
N ILE A 63 71.29 141.94 3.08
CA ILE A 63 71.48 140.68 3.81
C ILE A 63 70.59 140.64 5.06
N SER A 64 70.45 141.77 5.76
CA SER A 64 69.58 141.86 6.93
C SER A 64 68.10 141.71 6.56
N ASP A 65 67.64 142.31 5.47
CA ASP A 65 66.27 142.17 4.97
C ASP A 65 65.93 140.71 4.62
N ASP A 66 66.85 140.01 3.93
CA ASP A 66 66.71 138.58 3.66
C ASP A 66 66.61 137.75 4.95
N LEU A 67 67.41 138.07 5.98
CA LEU A 67 67.34 137.42 7.30
C LEU A 67 66.01 137.69 8.01
N PHE A 68 65.50 138.92 7.97
CA PHE A 68 64.22 139.28 8.59
C PHE A 68 63.04 138.62 7.90
N LYS A 69 63.03 138.56 6.56
CA LYS A 69 62.02 137.82 5.78
C LYS A 69 62.00 136.34 6.12
N ALA A 70 63.17 135.70 6.16
CA ALA A 70 63.29 134.30 6.55
C ALA A 70 62.78 134.05 7.99
N LYS A 71 63.06 134.98 8.92
CA LYS A 71 62.57 134.89 10.30
C LYS A 71 61.06 135.06 10.40
N GLU A 72 60.47 135.98 9.65
CA GLU A 72 59.02 136.20 9.62
C GLU A 72 58.26 134.99 9.05
N GLU A 73 58.77 134.36 8.00
CA GLU A 73 58.20 133.12 7.46
C GLU A 73 58.26 131.98 8.47
N LEU A 74 59.38 131.85 9.19
CA LEU A 74 59.57 130.83 10.20
C LEU A 74 58.65 131.05 11.42
N GLU A 75 58.37 132.30 11.77
CA GLU A 75 57.40 132.64 12.83
C GLU A 75 55.95 132.37 12.40
N LYS A 76 55.61 132.57 11.12
CA LYS A 76 54.29 132.21 10.57
C LYS A 76 54.05 130.71 10.61
N VAL A 77 55.03 129.91 10.17
CA VAL A 77 54.94 128.44 10.18
C VAL A 77 54.77 127.90 11.61
N ASN A 78 55.55 128.41 12.56
CA ASN A 78 55.45 127.95 13.95
C ASN A 78 54.10 128.31 14.60
N LYS A 79 53.48 129.45 14.26
CA LYS A 79 52.14 129.78 14.75
C LYS A 79 51.05 128.89 14.14
N THR A 80 51.10 128.65 12.82
CA THR A 80 50.11 127.80 12.15
C THR A 80 50.21 126.33 12.57
N ASP A 81 51.42 125.84 12.84
CA ASP A 81 51.61 124.44 13.26
C ASP A 81 51.24 124.24 14.73
N ALA A 82 51.49 125.22 15.61
CA ALA A 82 51.07 125.13 17.01
C ALA A 82 49.54 125.18 17.19
N GLU A 83 48.84 126.01 16.41
CA GLU A 83 47.37 126.12 16.48
C GLU A 83 46.66 124.90 15.86
N ASN A 84 47.15 124.35 14.74
CA ASN A 84 46.54 123.17 14.11
C ASN A 84 46.78 121.87 14.90
N VAL A 85 47.93 121.72 15.55
CA VAL A 85 48.23 120.52 16.35
C VAL A 85 47.41 120.49 17.65
N GLN A 86 47.10 121.64 18.25
CA GLN A 86 46.21 121.67 19.43
C GLN A 86 44.74 121.43 19.08
N GLN A 87 44.30 121.78 17.87
CA GLN A 87 42.91 121.61 17.46
C GLN A 87 42.61 120.20 16.90
N SER A 88 43.62 119.44 16.47
CA SER A 88 43.41 118.07 15.94
C SER A 88 43.64 116.94 16.95
N VAL A 89 44.13 117.23 18.16
CA VAL A 89 44.54 116.21 19.15
C VAL A 89 43.63 116.20 20.38
N GLY A 90 42.64 117.11 20.47
CA GLY A 90 41.82 117.30 21.66
C GLY A 90 40.32 117.46 21.39
N ASP A 91 39.75 116.71 20.44
CA ASP A 91 38.29 116.70 20.28
C ASP A 91 37.71 115.61 21.21
N GLU A 92 37.02 116.02 22.28
CA GLU A 92 36.33 115.14 23.25
C GLU A 92 35.42 114.09 22.58
N ASN A 93 35.05 114.32 21.31
CA ASN A 93 34.30 113.39 20.47
C ASN A 93 35.05 112.10 20.13
N ASP A 94 36.34 112.17 19.80
CA ASP A 94 37.11 110.97 19.45
C ASP A 94 37.35 110.09 20.68
N GLU A 95 37.63 110.70 21.84
CA GLU A 95 37.79 109.99 23.11
C GLU A 95 36.48 109.36 23.58
N LYS A 96 35.33 110.07 23.43
CA LYS A 96 34.00 109.48 23.66
C LYS A 96 33.72 108.33 22.70
N MET A 97 34.00 108.48 21.41
CA MET A 97 33.74 107.46 20.41
C MET A 97 34.59 106.21 20.63
N ILE A 98 35.86 106.37 21.03
CA ILE A 98 36.73 105.26 21.44
C ILE A 98 36.20 104.56 22.69
N LYS A 99 35.71 105.31 23.67
CA LYS A 99 35.15 104.74 24.91
C LYS A 99 33.83 103.98 24.66
N ASP A 100 32.97 104.51 23.79
CA ASP A 100 31.74 103.84 23.38
C ASP A 100 32.04 102.56 22.58
N LEU A 101 33.01 102.61 21.65
CA LEU A 101 33.50 101.43 20.93
C LEU A 101 34.10 100.37 21.87
N LEU A 102 34.86 100.77 22.89
CA LEU A 102 35.40 99.87 23.91
C LEU A 102 34.28 99.20 24.72
N SER A 103 33.27 99.96 25.14
CA SER A 103 32.08 99.42 25.81
C SER A 103 31.33 98.43 24.93
N ASP A 104 31.18 98.73 23.64
CA ASP A 104 30.54 97.84 22.68
C ASP A 104 31.34 96.55 22.43
N ILE A 105 32.68 96.66 22.36
CA ILE A 105 33.58 95.50 22.26
C ILE A 105 33.44 94.63 23.50
N GLU A 106 33.46 95.21 24.71
CA GLU A 106 33.28 94.46 25.95
C GLU A 106 31.90 93.77 26.02
N ALA A 107 30.84 94.44 25.55
CA ALA A 107 29.51 93.87 25.46
C ALA A 107 29.47 92.70 24.46
N LYS A 108 30.10 92.86 23.29
CA LYS A 108 30.20 91.81 22.27
C LYS A 108 31.07 90.64 22.72
N ASP A 109 32.15 90.88 23.46
CA ASP A 109 33.00 89.84 24.02
C ASP A 109 32.26 89.00 25.07
N LYS A 110 31.43 89.64 25.91
CA LYS A 110 30.52 88.93 26.82
C LYS A 110 29.51 88.08 26.04
N GLU A 111 28.91 88.63 24.98
CA GLU A 111 27.97 87.89 24.13
C GLU A 111 28.63 86.69 23.44
N ILE A 112 29.85 86.85 22.94
CA ILE A 112 30.66 85.77 22.35
C ILE A 112 30.98 84.70 23.40
N ALA A 113 31.35 85.08 24.62
CA ALA A 113 31.63 84.14 25.69
C ALA A 113 30.40 83.30 26.05
N GLU A 114 29.22 83.93 26.16
CA GLU A 114 27.96 83.23 26.40
C GLU A 114 27.58 82.29 25.26
N LEU A 115 27.73 82.72 24.01
CA LEU A 115 27.48 81.88 22.83
C LEU A 115 28.42 80.69 22.77
N ARG A 116 29.71 80.86 23.09
CA ARG A 116 30.68 79.77 23.17
C ARG A 116 30.31 78.76 24.25
N TYR A 117 29.86 79.23 25.42
CA TYR A 117 29.38 78.35 26.47
C TYR A 117 28.16 77.53 26.03
N LYS A 118 27.18 78.17 25.37
CA LYS A 118 26.00 77.48 24.82
C LYS A 118 26.38 76.44 23.76
N ILE A 119 27.32 76.75 22.87
CA ILE A 119 27.82 75.80 21.85
C ILE A 119 28.48 74.60 22.52
N SER A 120 29.36 74.82 23.50
CA SER A 120 30.02 73.73 24.24
C SER A 120 29.00 72.81 24.92
N SER A 121 27.99 73.38 25.57
CA SER A 121 26.92 72.60 26.21
C SER A 121 26.11 71.78 25.20
N ALA A 122 25.80 72.37 24.03
CA ALA A 122 25.06 71.69 22.98
C ALA A 122 25.89 70.57 22.31
N GLU A 123 27.20 70.77 22.15
CA GLU A 123 28.12 69.75 21.66
C GLU A 123 28.21 68.57 22.62
N ASP A 124 28.28 68.81 23.93
CA ASP A 124 28.27 67.77 24.95
C ASP A 124 26.96 66.97 24.95
N GLU A 125 25.81 67.65 24.82
CA GLU A 125 24.51 66.99 24.69
C GLU A 125 24.42 66.14 23.42
N LYS A 126 24.89 66.68 22.28
CA LYS A 126 24.94 65.96 21.01
C LYS A 126 25.80 64.71 21.12
N ASN A 127 26.97 64.79 21.76
CA ASN A 127 27.87 63.66 21.93
C ASN A 127 27.23 62.58 22.81
N LYS A 128 26.62 62.95 23.93
CA LYS A 128 25.85 62.02 24.79
C LYS A 128 24.72 61.35 24.02
N LEU A 129 23.97 62.11 23.24
CA LEU A 129 22.87 61.56 22.44
C LEU A 129 23.38 60.60 21.36
N SER A 130 24.52 60.90 20.72
CA SER A 130 25.17 60.01 19.76
C SER A 130 25.60 58.69 20.40
N GLU A 131 26.20 58.74 21.59
CA GLU A 131 26.59 57.53 22.33
C GLU A 131 25.37 56.68 22.71
N VAL A 132 24.29 57.29 23.18
CA VAL A 132 23.03 56.59 23.47
C VAL A 132 22.46 55.95 22.20
N LEU A 133 22.49 56.65 21.07
CA LEU A 133 21.99 56.12 19.80
C LEU A 133 22.82 54.90 19.35
N ASP A 134 24.14 54.95 19.47
CA ASP A 134 25.01 53.87 19.05
C ASP A 134 24.92 52.65 19.96
N THR A 135 24.78 52.86 21.28
CA THR A 135 24.48 51.76 22.21
C THR A 135 23.14 51.10 21.93
N GLN A 136 22.10 51.89 21.61
CA GLN A 136 20.78 51.38 21.29
C GLN A 136 20.77 50.61 19.96
N LYS A 137 21.49 51.09 18.93
CA LYS A 137 21.70 50.35 17.68
C LYS A 137 22.38 49.00 17.94
N ALA A 138 23.45 48.97 18.74
CA ALA A 138 24.16 47.74 19.06
C ALA A 138 23.25 46.72 19.79
N GLN A 139 22.39 47.19 20.70
CA GLN A 139 21.40 46.34 21.37
C GLN A 139 20.39 45.72 20.39
N PHE A 140 19.79 46.54 19.50
CA PHE A 140 18.86 46.04 18.50
C PHE A 140 19.51 45.09 17.50
N GLN A 141 20.77 45.34 17.15
CA GLN A 141 21.52 44.48 16.25
C GLN A 141 21.74 43.09 16.88
N LYS A 142 22.18 43.05 18.16
CA LYS A 142 22.31 41.80 18.92
C LYS A 142 20.98 41.05 19.03
N GLN A 143 19.89 41.77 19.33
CA GLN A 143 18.56 41.16 19.43
C GLN A 143 18.09 40.58 18.07
N THR A 144 18.41 41.26 16.96
CA THR A 144 18.12 40.78 15.60
C THR A 144 18.90 39.50 15.29
N GLU A 145 20.17 39.42 15.69
CA GLU A 145 21.00 38.22 15.53
C GLU A 145 20.45 37.03 16.34
N GLU A 146 19.98 37.27 17.57
CA GLU A 146 19.35 36.25 18.42
C GLU A 146 18.03 35.74 17.82
N TYR A 147 17.18 36.64 17.31
CA TYR A 147 15.95 36.24 16.62
C TYR A 147 16.25 35.49 15.32
N ASN A 148 17.21 35.92 14.52
CA ASN A 148 17.61 35.22 13.30
C ASN A 148 18.13 33.81 13.59
N SER A 149 18.93 33.64 14.65
CA SER A 149 19.41 32.33 15.08
C SER A 149 18.24 31.42 15.52
N SER A 150 17.28 32.00 16.25
CA SER A 150 16.07 31.28 16.67
C SER A 150 15.22 30.85 15.47
N VAL A 151 15.00 31.74 14.51
CA VAL A 151 14.26 31.47 13.26
C VAL A 151 14.94 30.37 12.45
N SER A 152 16.28 30.40 12.32
CA SER A 152 17.03 29.34 11.64
C SER A 152 16.77 27.97 12.29
N SER A 153 16.86 27.89 13.62
CA SER A 153 16.61 26.64 14.34
C SER A 153 15.17 26.13 14.21
N LEU A 154 14.20 27.05 14.14
CA LEU A 154 12.79 26.71 13.94
C LEU A 154 12.55 26.22 12.51
N ASN A 155 13.19 26.83 11.52
CA ASN A 155 13.13 26.39 10.13
C ASN A 155 13.72 24.98 9.97
N ASP A 156 14.83 24.68 10.64
CA ASP A 156 15.40 23.32 10.64
C ASP A 156 14.45 22.29 11.27
N LYS A 157 13.80 22.65 12.38
CA LYS A 157 12.77 21.80 13.02
C LYS A 157 11.56 21.61 12.11
N LEU A 158 11.12 22.66 11.43
CA LEU A 158 10.00 22.63 10.49
C LEU A 158 10.30 21.72 9.31
N ALA A 159 11.47 21.88 8.66
CA ALA A 159 11.92 21.03 7.56
C ALA A 159 12.00 19.55 7.96
N ASN A 160 12.50 19.26 9.17
CA ASN A 160 12.53 17.90 9.70
C ASN A 160 11.11 17.35 9.96
N ALA A 161 10.19 18.17 10.46
CA ALA A 161 8.80 17.77 10.67
C ALA A 161 8.10 17.48 9.33
N GLU A 162 8.30 18.32 8.32
CA GLU A 162 7.79 18.12 6.96
C GLU A 162 8.29 16.82 6.34
N LYS A 163 9.59 16.53 6.46
CA LYS A 163 10.16 15.24 6.01
C LYS A 163 9.49 14.04 6.68
N ARG A 164 9.29 14.10 8.01
CA ARG A 164 8.60 13.02 8.75
C ARG A 164 7.13 12.87 8.33
N ILE A 165 6.45 13.96 8.02
CA ILE A 165 5.07 13.93 7.51
C ILE A 165 5.03 13.28 6.12
N GLN A 166 6.00 13.60 5.26
CA GLN A 166 6.11 13.00 3.92
C GLN A 166 6.34 11.49 4.00
N GLU A 167 7.28 11.04 4.83
CA GLU A 167 7.58 9.61 5.06
C GLU A 167 6.33 8.86 5.58
N LYS A 168 5.63 9.44 6.56
CA LYS A 168 4.39 8.85 7.09
C LYS A 168 3.28 8.81 6.04
N SER A 169 3.14 9.85 5.23
CA SER A 169 2.15 9.88 4.13
C SER A 169 2.41 8.79 3.10
N GLN A 170 3.67 8.55 2.73
CA GLN A 170 4.07 7.45 1.83
C GLN A 170 3.79 6.07 2.45
N TYR A 171 4.06 5.91 3.74
CA TYR A 171 3.73 4.68 4.46
C TYR A 171 2.22 4.41 4.49
N ILE A 172 1.41 5.43 4.78
CA ILE A 172 -0.06 5.33 4.77
C ILE A 172 -0.56 4.91 3.38
N ALA A 173 -0.05 5.51 2.30
CA ALA A 173 -0.41 5.13 0.94
C ALA A 173 -0.12 3.63 0.66
N THR A 174 1.04 3.15 1.10
CA THR A 174 1.43 1.74 0.96
C THR A 174 0.50 0.80 1.75
N VAL A 175 0.09 1.20 2.96
CA VAL A 175 -0.84 0.42 3.80
C VAL A 175 -2.24 0.40 3.17
N LEU A 176 -2.72 1.51 2.64
CA LEU A 176 -4.00 1.58 1.94
C LEU A 176 -4.04 0.62 0.74
N GLU A 177 -2.98 0.59 -0.07
CA GLU A 177 -2.89 -0.39 -1.17
C GLU A 177 -2.94 -1.84 -0.68
N LYS A 178 -2.28 -2.17 0.44
CA LYS A 178 -2.32 -3.52 1.02
C LYS A 178 -3.73 -3.87 1.49
N VAL A 179 -4.42 -2.92 2.12
CA VAL A 179 -5.82 -3.08 2.56
C VAL A 179 -6.72 -3.33 1.35
N ASP A 180 -6.56 -2.57 0.27
CA ASP A 180 -7.36 -2.76 -0.95
C ASP A 180 -7.13 -4.13 -1.59
N ARG A 181 -5.87 -4.60 -1.64
CA ARG A 181 -5.54 -5.95 -2.13
C ARG A 181 -6.19 -7.02 -1.26
N LYS A 182 -6.14 -6.87 0.07
CA LYS A 182 -6.76 -7.81 1.01
C LYS A 182 -8.29 -7.80 0.93
N ASN A 183 -8.91 -6.64 0.75
CA ASN A 183 -10.35 -6.53 0.53
C ASN A 183 -10.80 -7.25 -0.76
N LYS A 184 -10.04 -7.10 -1.85
CA LYS A 184 -10.28 -7.86 -3.09
C LYS A 184 -10.17 -9.38 -2.85
N GLU A 185 -9.16 -9.81 -2.10
CA GLU A 185 -8.97 -11.22 -1.74
C GLU A 185 -10.13 -11.77 -0.89
N ILE A 186 -10.57 -11.01 0.12
CA ILE A 186 -11.73 -11.34 0.97
C ILE A 186 -13.00 -11.48 0.13
N ASN A 187 -13.27 -10.54 -0.77
CA ASN A 187 -14.44 -10.61 -1.65
C ASN A 187 -14.41 -11.86 -2.54
N ASN A 188 -13.25 -12.19 -3.11
CA ASN A 188 -13.09 -13.41 -3.90
C ASN A 188 -13.33 -14.68 -3.06
N LEU A 189 -12.82 -14.72 -1.83
CA LEU A 189 -13.05 -15.85 -0.92
C LEU A 189 -14.51 -15.96 -0.50
N SER A 190 -15.18 -14.83 -0.25
CA SER A 190 -16.61 -14.77 0.07
C SER A 190 -17.47 -15.33 -1.07
N ASN A 191 -17.18 -14.94 -2.31
CA ASN A 191 -17.87 -15.47 -3.50
C ASN A 191 -17.65 -16.98 -3.64
N LYS A 192 -16.41 -17.47 -3.52
CA LYS A 192 -16.10 -18.91 -3.56
C LYS A 192 -16.80 -19.68 -2.45
N LEU A 193 -16.91 -19.10 -1.25
CA LEU A 193 -17.63 -19.71 -0.13
C LEU A 193 -19.13 -19.84 -0.44
N SER A 194 -19.73 -18.80 -1.01
CA SER A 194 -21.13 -18.82 -1.44
C SER A 194 -21.39 -19.90 -2.49
N GLU A 195 -20.53 -20.00 -3.52
CA GLU A 195 -20.61 -21.05 -4.53
C GLU A 195 -20.51 -22.45 -3.92
N LYS A 196 -19.55 -22.67 -3.00
CA LYS A 196 -19.40 -23.94 -2.29
C LYS A 196 -20.61 -24.28 -1.44
N ASN A 197 -21.23 -23.29 -0.81
CA ASN A 197 -22.42 -23.48 0.00
C ASN A 197 -23.63 -23.89 -0.87
N ASN A 198 -23.77 -23.29 -2.05
CA ASN A 198 -24.80 -23.68 -3.02
C ASN A 198 -24.60 -25.13 -3.48
N LEU A 199 -23.38 -25.50 -3.86
CA LEU A 199 -23.05 -26.88 -4.25
C LEU A 199 -23.30 -27.90 -3.11
N LEU A 200 -23.04 -27.50 -1.86
CA LEU A 200 -23.31 -28.35 -0.71
C LEU A 200 -24.82 -28.56 -0.52
N ASN A 201 -25.62 -27.51 -0.69
CA ASN A 201 -27.07 -27.60 -0.61
C ASN A 201 -27.63 -28.52 -1.71
N GLU A 202 -27.19 -28.37 -2.96
CA GLU A 202 -27.58 -29.27 -4.06
C GLU A 202 -27.19 -30.73 -3.78
N LEU A 203 -26.01 -30.97 -3.21
CA LEU A 203 -25.57 -32.31 -2.85
C LEU A 203 -26.43 -32.91 -1.74
N ASN A 204 -26.79 -32.11 -0.74
CA ASN A 204 -27.67 -32.52 0.35
C ASN A 204 -29.07 -32.87 -0.16
N GLU A 205 -29.64 -32.06 -1.06
CA GLU A 205 -30.93 -32.36 -1.72
C GLU A 205 -30.86 -33.68 -2.49
N LYS A 206 -29.83 -33.89 -3.33
CA LYS A 206 -29.63 -35.16 -4.05
C LYS A 206 -29.45 -36.35 -3.11
N SER A 207 -28.77 -36.16 -1.98
CA SER A 207 -28.61 -37.20 -0.97
C SER A 207 -29.94 -37.55 -0.30
N ALA A 208 -30.76 -36.54 0.02
CA ALA A 208 -32.09 -36.75 0.58
C ALA A 208 -33.00 -37.49 -0.41
N GLU A 209 -33.00 -37.10 -1.69
CA GLU A 209 -33.72 -37.81 -2.75
C GLU A 209 -33.30 -39.27 -2.88
N LYS A 210 -31.99 -39.54 -2.86
CA LYS A 210 -31.46 -40.91 -2.91
C LYS A 210 -31.89 -41.73 -1.70
N ASN A 211 -31.90 -41.15 -0.50
CA ASN A 211 -32.35 -41.83 0.71
C ASN A 211 -33.85 -42.16 0.65
N ILE A 212 -34.68 -41.25 0.14
CA ILE A 212 -36.12 -41.52 -0.08
C ILE A 212 -36.29 -42.69 -1.04
N LYS A 213 -35.60 -42.66 -2.20
CA LYS A 213 -35.64 -43.75 -3.19
C LYS A 213 -35.19 -45.08 -2.59
N LEU A 214 -34.09 -45.09 -1.82
CA LEU A 214 -33.58 -46.28 -1.15
C LEU A 214 -34.59 -46.86 -0.15
N ASN A 215 -35.24 -46.00 0.63
CA ASN A 215 -36.28 -46.43 1.57
C ASN A 215 -37.49 -47.03 0.85
N THR A 216 -37.90 -46.47 -0.29
CA THR A 216 -38.97 -47.04 -1.12
C THR A 216 -38.57 -48.42 -1.64
N VAL A 217 -37.38 -48.55 -2.23
CA VAL A 217 -36.87 -49.85 -2.73
C VAL A 217 -36.76 -50.89 -1.62
N ASN A 218 -36.34 -50.50 -0.42
CA ASN A 218 -36.28 -51.41 0.73
C ASN A 218 -37.67 -51.90 1.14
N LYS A 219 -38.69 -51.02 1.16
CA LYS A 219 -40.08 -51.43 1.42
C LYS A 219 -40.59 -52.41 0.37
N GLU A 220 -40.37 -52.13 -0.91
CA GLU A 220 -40.74 -53.02 -2.01
C GLU A 220 -40.05 -54.39 -1.90
N ARG A 221 -38.75 -54.41 -1.57
CA ARG A 221 -38.00 -55.63 -1.31
C ARG A 221 -38.59 -56.43 -0.16
N ASP A 222 -38.95 -55.78 0.94
CA ASP A 222 -39.52 -56.43 2.12
C ASP A 222 -40.91 -57.02 1.81
N GLU A 223 -41.75 -56.29 1.05
CA GLU A 223 -43.03 -56.81 0.56
C GLU A 223 -42.87 -58.04 -0.33
N LEU A 224 -41.90 -58.00 -1.27
CA LEU A 224 -41.59 -59.14 -2.12
C LEU A 224 -41.06 -60.33 -1.32
N ALA A 225 -40.25 -60.11 -0.30
CA ALA A 225 -39.76 -61.16 0.59
C ALA A 225 -40.92 -61.84 1.35
N VAL A 226 -41.89 -61.08 1.83
CA VAL A 226 -43.11 -61.62 2.46
C VAL A 226 -43.93 -62.44 1.46
N LYS A 227 -44.17 -61.92 0.25
CA LYS A 227 -44.89 -62.65 -0.81
C LYS A 227 -44.19 -63.98 -1.16
N LEU A 228 -42.87 -63.96 -1.30
CA LEU A 228 -42.06 -65.14 -1.60
C LEU A 228 -42.09 -66.16 -0.45
N LYS A 229 -42.05 -65.72 0.81
CA LYS A 229 -42.20 -66.59 1.97
C LYS A 229 -43.56 -67.29 1.99
N ASN A 230 -44.64 -66.56 1.69
CA ASN A 230 -45.99 -67.12 1.63
C ASN A 230 -46.13 -68.14 0.49
N ALA A 231 -45.66 -67.78 -0.72
CA ALA A 231 -45.67 -68.69 -1.87
C ALA A 231 -44.88 -69.99 -1.59
N ASN A 232 -43.71 -69.89 -0.94
CA ASN A 232 -42.93 -71.07 -0.54
C ASN A 232 -43.66 -71.94 0.50
N ALA A 233 -44.40 -71.33 1.43
CA ALA A 233 -45.20 -72.07 2.41
C ALA A 233 -46.38 -72.80 1.73
N GLU A 234 -47.06 -72.15 0.78
CA GLU A 234 -48.10 -72.76 -0.04
C GLU A 234 -47.56 -73.93 -0.87
N LEU A 235 -46.41 -73.74 -1.54
CA LEU A 235 -45.73 -74.82 -2.27
C LEU A 235 -45.42 -76.01 -1.36
N LYS A 236 -44.88 -75.77 -0.17
CA LYS A 236 -44.61 -76.84 0.81
C LYS A 236 -45.89 -77.58 1.23
N ASN A 237 -46.99 -76.86 1.41
CA ASN A 237 -48.29 -77.47 1.72
C ASN A 237 -48.78 -78.32 0.54
N LYS A 238 -48.72 -77.79 -0.69
CA LYS A 238 -49.08 -78.52 -1.91
C LYS A 238 -48.22 -79.76 -2.13
N ASP A 239 -46.91 -79.67 -1.90
CA ASP A 239 -46.00 -80.82 -1.92
C ASP A 239 -46.40 -81.89 -0.89
N SER A 240 -46.83 -81.47 0.30
CA SER A 240 -47.31 -82.39 1.33
C SER A 240 -48.63 -83.07 0.94
N GLU A 241 -49.55 -82.33 0.29
CA GLU A 241 -50.80 -82.88 -0.27
C GLU A 241 -50.49 -83.87 -1.40
N ILE A 242 -49.61 -83.52 -2.33
CA ILE A 242 -49.17 -84.40 -3.42
C ILE A 242 -48.57 -85.69 -2.85
N LYS A 243 -47.73 -85.61 -1.82
CA LYS A 243 -47.20 -86.81 -1.14
C LYS A 243 -48.29 -87.67 -0.52
N LYS A 244 -49.29 -87.07 0.13
CA LYS A 244 -50.43 -87.81 0.70
C LYS A 244 -51.26 -88.48 -0.38
N ILE A 245 -51.61 -87.77 -1.45
CA ILE A 245 -52.36 -88.31 -2.59
C ILE A 245 -51.59 -89.45 -3.24
N LYS A 246 -50.28 -89.26 -3.47
CA LYS A 246 -49.42 -90.30 -4.03
C LYS A 246 -49.44 -91.56 -3.17
N LYS A 247 -49.29 -91.41 -1.84
CA LYS A 247 -49.37 -92.55 -0.91
C LYS A 247 -50.76 -93.22 -0.92
N SER A 248 -51.84 -92.44 -0.90
CA SER A 248 -53.21 -92.98 -0.99
C SER A 248 -53.42 -93.77 -2.28
N CYS A 249 -52.96 -93.22 -3.40
CA CYS A 249 -53.05 -93.88 -4.70
C CYS A 249 -52.19 -95.15 -4.74
N GLU A 250 -50.99 -95.14 -4.17
CA GLU A 250 -50.16 -96.34 -4.01
C GLU A 250 -50.84 -97.41 -3.14
N ASP A 251 -51.46 -97.02 -2.03
CA ASP A 251 -52.20 -97.91 -1.13
C ASP A 251 -53.45 -98.49 -1.81
N GLU A 252 -54.22 -97.67 -2.53
CA GLU A 252 -55.38 -98.10 -3.34
C GLU A 252 -54.96 -99.06 -4.45
N ILE A 253 -53.89 -98.76 -5.19
CA ILE A 253 -53.32 -99.65 -6.21
C ILE A 253 -52.88 -100.96 -5.55
N ARG A 254 -52.25 -100.92 -4.36
CA ARG A 254 -51.82 -102.11 -3.64
C ARG A 254 -53.01 -102.95 -3.18
N GLN A 255 -54.07 -102.33 -2.65
CA GLN A 255 -55.32 -103.00 -2.27
C GLN A 255 -56.02 -103.62 -3.48
N ALA A 256 -56.16 -102.86 -4.57
CA ALA A 256 -56.76 -103.36 -5.81
C ALA A 256 -55.95 -104.53 -6.40
N LYS A 257 -54.61 -104.44 -6.39
CA LYS A 257 -53.74 -105.57 -6.76
C LYS A 257 -53.96 -106.76 -5.85
N ALA A 258 -53.88 -106.61 -4.53
CA ALA A 258 -54.06 -107.70 -3.58
C ALA A 258 -55.44 -108.37 -3.71
N GLY A 259 -56.51 -107.57 -3.87
CA GLY A 259 -57.87 -108.07 -4.13
C GLY A 259 -57.96 -108.83 -5.44
N SER A 260 -57.34 -108.30 -6.51
CA SER A 260 -57.28 -108.99 -7.81
C SER A 260 -56.48 -110.30 -7.72
N THR A 261 -55.33 -110.31 -7.04
CA THR A 261 -54.53 -111.53 -6.86
C THR A 261 -55.28 -112.57 -6.04
N GLY A 262 -55.99 -112.16 -4.97
CA GLY A 262 -56.82 -113.04 -4.16
C GLY A 262 -57.98 -113.63 -4.97
N ALA A 263 -58.65 -112.81 -5.80
CA ALA A 263 -59.69 -113.28 -6.71
C ALA A 263 -59.13 -114.26 -7.76
N ILE A 264 -57.96 -113.98 -8.34
CA ILE A 264 -57.26 -114.89 -9.26
C ILE A 264 -56.89 -116.21 -8.58
N GLU A 265 -56.44 -116.18 -7.31
CA GLU A 265 -56.08 -117.39 -6.57
C GLU A 265 -57.33 -118.23 -6.24
N MET A 266 -58.44 -117.61 -5.85
CA MET A 266 -59.72 -118.29 -5.67
C MET A 266 -60.23 -118.92 -6.97
N LEU A 267 -60.26 -118.15 -8.06
CA LEU A 267 -60.66 -118.64 -9.38
C LEU A 267 -59.73 -119.76 -9.85
N SER A 268 -58.43 -119.68 -9.61
CA SER A 268 -57.47 -120.74 -9.95
C SER A 268 -57.69 -122.01 -9.15
N LYS A 269 -57.98 -121.91 -7.84
CA LYS A 269 -58.36 -123.06 -7.01
C LYS A 269 -59.64 -123.71 -7.52
N GLN A 270 -60.63 -122.89 -7.88
CA GLN A 270 -61.89 -123.36 -8.41
C GLN A 270 -61.71 -124.03 -9.78
N LEU A 271 -60.90 -123.45 -10.67
CA LEU A 271 -60.53 -124.03 -11.95
C LEU A 271 -59.83 -125.39 -11.79
N LYS A 272 -58.88 -125.49 -10.85
CA LYS A 272 -58.21 -126.77 -10.52
C LYS A 272 -59.20 -127.82 -10.02
N LYS A 273 -60.15 -127.42 -9.17
CA LYS A 273 -61.20 -128.31 -8.69
C LYS A 273 -62.08 -128.81 -9.84
N THR A 274 -62.58 -127.90 -10.68
CA THR A 274 -63.40 -128.27 -11.84
C THR A 274 -62.63 -129.11 -12.86
N ALA A 275 -61.32 -128.87 -13.02
CA ALA A 275 -60.46 -129.68 -13.88
C ALA A 275 -60.31 -131.11 -13.31
N SER A 276 -60.11 -131.26 -12.00
CA SER A 276 -60.09 -132.59 -11.37
C SER A 276 -61.44 -133.32 -11.49
N GLU A 277 -62.55 -132.59 -11.35
CA GLU A 277 -63.90 -133.13 -11.58
C GLU A 277 -64.09 -133.56 -13.04
N LEU A 278 -63.56 -132.80 -14.01
CA LEU A 278 -63.57 -133.14 -15.43
C LEU A 278 -62.68 -134.34 -15.74
N ASP A 279 -61.50 -134.45 -15.12
CA ASP A 279 -60.61 -135.61 -15.26
C ASP A 279 -61.26 -136.88 -14.74
N ILE A 280 -61.94 -136.80 -13.57
CA ILE A 280 -62.75 -137.89 -13.03
C ILE A 280 -63.86 -138.25 -14.01
N MET A 281 -64.62 -137.28 -14.50
CA MET A 281 -65.70 -137.52 -15.46
C MET A 281 -65.19 -138.08 -16.80
N THR A 282 -63.98 -137.69 -17.22
CA THR A 282 -63.33 -138.21 -18.43
C THR A 282 -62.84 -139.64 -18.21
N ALA A 283 -62.30 -139.95 -17.02
CA ALA A 283 -61.96 -141.30 -16.62
C ALA A 283 -63.21 -142.19 -16.54
N ASP A 284 -64.30 -141.69 -15.96
CA ASP A 284 -65.59 -142.37 -15.93
C ASP A 284 -66.15 -142.59 -17.34
N TYR A 285 -66.11 -141.57 -18.21
CA TYR A 285 -66.51 -141.70 -19.61
C TYR A 285 -65.66 -142.74 -20.35
N ASN A 286 -64.34 -142.74 -20.16
CA ASN A 286 -63.45 -143.71 -20.79
C ASN A 286 -63.69 -145.12 -20.23
N THR A 287 -63.95 -145.26 -18.94
CA THR A 287 -64.30 -146.54 -18.30
C THR A 287 -65.63 -147.04 -18.86
N LEU A 288 -66.65 -146.19 -18.93
CA LEU A 288 -67.94 -146.52 -19.52
C LEU A 288 -67.82 -146.86 -21.02
N LYS A 289 -66.91 -146.20 -21.73
CA LYS A 289 -66.61 -146.47 -23.15
C LYS A 289 -65.86 -147.80 -23.33
N GLU A 290 -64.95 -148.14 -22.43
CA GLU A 290 -64.29 -149.45 -22.37
C GLU A 290 -65.30 -150.55 -22.00
N GLU A 291 -66.17 -150.30 -21.03
CA GLU A 291 -67.29 -151.18 -20.68
C GLU A 291 -68.23 -151.37 -21.89
N PHE A 292 -68.57 -150.31 -22.62
CA PHE A 292 -69.36 -150.40 -23.83
C PHE A 292 -68.65 -151.17 -24.96
N ARG A 293 -67.33 -151.04 -25.09
CA ARG A 293 -66.51 -151.86 -26.01
C ARG A 293 -66.46 -153.33 -25.58
N SER A 294 -66.37 -153.61 -24.29
CA SER A 294 -66.41 -154.97 -23.76
C SER A 294 -67.78 -155.60 -24.01
N PHE A 295 -68.86 -154.82 -23.88
CA PHE A 295 -70.21 -155.23 -24.21
C PHE A 295 -70.41 -155.48 -25.71
N GLN A 296 -69.79 -154.67 -26.59
CA GLN A 296 -69.79 -154.90 -28.05
C GLN A 296 -68.89 -156.06 -28.52
N SER A 297 -67.95 -156.54 -27.70
CA SER A 297 -67.03 -157.63 -28.08
C SER A 297 -67.40 -159.00 -27.48
N THR A 298 -68.41 -159.06 -26.61
CA THR A 298 -69.09 -160.30 -26.23
C THR A 298 -70.38 -160.49 -27.03
N GLU A 299 -70.26 -160.58 -28.36
CA GLU A 299 -71.32 -161.06 -29.25
C GLU A 299 -71.48 -162.59 -29.11
N THR A 300 -72.44 -162.95 -28.26
CA THR A 300 -73.62 -163.82 -28.45
C THR A 300 -73.78 -164.77 -29.66
N ASP A 301 -72.93 -164.79 -30.70
CA ASP A 301 -73.24 -165.55 -31.93
C ASP A 301 -72.43 -166.85 -32.10
N THR A 302 -71.18 -166.90 -31.62
CA THR A 302 -70.31 -168.07 -31.87
C THR A 302 -70.46 -169.22 -30.86
N GLN A 303 -70.83 -168.96 -29.60
CA GLN A 303 -70.97 -170.00 -28.58
C GLN A 303 -72.35 -170.70 -28.60
N LEU A 304 -73.41 -169.98 -29.00
CA LEU A 304 -74.75 -170.58 -29.14
C LEU A 304 -74.84 -171.56 -30.33
N GLN A 305 -74.14 -171.28 -31.44
CA GLN A 305 -74.12 -172.18 -32.60
C GLN A 305 -73.38 -173.50 -32.32
N GLN A 306 -72.33 -173.49 -31.49
CA GLN A 306 -71.63 -174.73 -31.12
C GLN A 306 -72.46 -175.63 -30.19
N GLU A 307 -73.22 -175.06 -29.27
CA GLU A 307 -74.10 -175.83 -28.37
C GLU A 307 -75.34 -176.38 -29.10
N PHE A 308 -75.94 -175.63 -30.04
CA PHE A 308 -77.01 -176.18 -30.90
C PHE A 308 -76.52 -177.31 -31.81
N SER A 309 -75.27 -177.23 -32.27
CA SER A 309 -74.66 -178.30 -33.07
C SER A 309 -74.53 -179.59 -32.26
N LYS A 310 -74.03 -179.51 -31.01
CA LYS A 310 -73.88 -180.66 -30.10
C LYS A 310 -75.22 -181.31 -29.76
N ILE A 311 -76.21 -180.52 -29.36
CA ILE A 311 -77.56 -181.01 -29.02
C ILE A 311 -78.25 -181.65 -30.22
N ARG A 312 -77.99 -181.16 -31.44
CA ARG A 312 -78.54 -181.73 -32.68
C ARG A 312 -77.92 -183.10 -33.01
N THR A 313 -76.62 -183.28 -32.82
CA THR A 313 -75.96 -184.60 -32.96
C THR A 313 -76.44 -185.60 -31.91
N GLU A 314 -76.60 -185.16 -30.65
CA GLU A 314 -77.03 -186.02 -29.55
C GLU A 314 -78.48 -186.51 -29.72
N ASN A 315 -79.36 -185.67 -30.27
CA ASN A 315 -80.75 -186.06 -30.60
C ASN A 315 -80.84 -187.08 -31.77
N ILE A 316 -79.90 -187.02 -32.72
CA ILE A 316 -79.84 -187.98 -33.83
C ILE A 316 -79.42 -189.37 -33.32
N ASP A 317 -78.44 -189.43 -32.40
CA ASP A 317 -78.00 -190.69 -31.79
C ASP A 317 -79.05 -191.30 -30.87
N LEU A 318 -79.76 -190.47 -30.08
CA LEU A 318 -80.89 -190.94 -29.26
C LEU A 318 -82.03 -191.50 -30.12
N ARG A 319 -82.36 -190.88 -31.26
CA ARG A 319 -83.34 -191.44 -32.22
C ARG A 319 -82.88 -192.75 -32.84
N ARG A 320 -81.58 -192.92 -33.05
CA ARG A 320 -81.01 -194.18 -33.57
C ARG A 320 -81.04 -195.29 -32.52
N GLN A 321 -80.79 -194.98 -31.25
CA GLN A 321 -80.95 -195.92 -30.13
C GLN A 321 -82.42 -196.30 -29.90
N VAL A 322 -83.35 -195.35 -29.98
CA VAL A 322 -84.79 -195.63 -29.86
C VAL A 322 -85.29 -196.51 -31.00
N ASN A 323 -84.81 -196.32 -32.24
CA ASN A 323 -85.16 -197.20 -33.35
C ASN A 323 -84.54 -198.61 -33.23
N LYS A 324 -83.31 -198.71 -32.69
CA LYS A 324 -82.69 -200.00 -32.38
C LYS A 324 -83.46 -200.77 -31.30
N LEU A 325 -83.91 -200.07 -30.26
CA LEU A 325 -84.76 -200.63 -29.20
C LEU A 325 -86.17 -200.98 -29.70
N LYS A 326 -86.69 -200.27 -30.72
CA LYS A 326 -87.95 -200.61 -31.40
C LYS A 326 -87.82 -201.86 -32.27
N GLU A 327 -86.69 -202.06 -32.94
CA GLU A 327 -86.38 -203.30 -33.67
C GLU A 327 -86.15 -204.48 -32.71
N GLU A 328 -85.51 -204.26 -31.55
CA GLU A 328 -85.37 -205.28 -30.49
C GLU A 328 -86.73 -205.63 -29.84
N LEU A 329 -87.66 -204.68 -29.67
CA LEU A 329 -89.03 -204.96 -29.23
C LEU A 329 -89.83 -205.75 -30.27
N SER A 330 -89.68 -205.43 -31.56
CA SER A 330 -90.35 -206.14 -32.66
C SER A 330 -89.81 -207.56 -32.88
N SER A 331 -88.58 -207.86 -32.44
CA SER A 331 -87.99 -209.21 -32.51
C SER A 331 -88.36 -210.08 -31.31
N ILE A 332 -88.90 -209.50 -30.22
CA ILE A 332 -89.38 -210.23 -29.03
C ILE A 332 -90.90 -210.49 -29.10
N GLU A 333 -91.69 -209.67 -29.82
CA GLU A 333 -93.10 -210.00 -30.15
C GLU A 333 -93.25 -211.18 -31.14
N GLY A 334 -92.14 -211.77 -31.61
CA GLY A 334 -92.11 -212.97 -32.47
C GLY A 334 -91.71 -214.28 -31.79
N SER A 335 -91.50 -214.32 -30.47
CA SER A 335 -91.17 -215.55 -29.72
C SER A 335 -91.80 -215.49 -28.32
N LEU A 336 -92.81 -216.35 -28.08
CA LEU A 336 -93.80 -216.38 -26.97
C LEU A 336 -95.09 -215.59 -27.28
N ASN A 337 -96.08 -216.08 -28.05
CA ASN A 337 -96.60 -217.45 -28.27
C ASN A 337 -95.66 -218.64 -28.17
#